data_AF-A0A847APQ4-F1
#
_entry.id   AF-A0A847APQ4-F1
#
_cell.length_a   1.000
_cell.length_b   1.000
_cell.length_c   1.000
_cell.angle_alpha   90.00
_cell.angle_beta   90.00
_cell.angle_gamma   90.00
#
_symmetry.space_group_name_H-M   'P 1'
#
loop_
_entity.id
_entity.type
_entity.pdbx_description
1 polymer ?
#
loop_
_entity_poly.entity_id
_entity_poly.type
_entity_poly.pdbx_seq_one_letter_code
_entity_poly.pdbx_strand_id
1 'polypeptide(L)'
;MKKIFFTVILFSVAIINVKAQSARLPDFKWSNCHYYDMEVGESIFFNDVKVTLLKIENHYNLVKIGDDTLELKVARRSPAVSIRGNRIFVADNKNVKGLSGNAFMHGLLTKDALICLCKAGVPMLDTDRYIFPVCFNDGFLWSSEEESYMFSFPGDGQN
;
A
#
# COMPACT_ATOMS: atom_id res chain seq x y z
N MET A 1 10.64 -16.08 49.67
CA MET A 1 11.32 -14.95 49.00
C MET A 1 12.22 -15.36 47.83
N LYS A 2 13.15 -16.31 47.99
CA LYS A 2 14.05 -16.73 46.89
C LYS A 2 13.35 -17.23 45.60
N LYS A 3 12.21 -17.92 45.71
CA LYS A 3 11.45 -18.42 44.54
C LYS A 3 10.81 -17.29 43.73
N ILE A 4 10.24 -16.28 44.39
CA ILE A 4 9.62 -15.12 43.73
C ILE A 4 10.66 -14.33 42.94
N PHE A 5 11.87 -14.17 43.50
CA PHE A 5 12.97 -13.47 42.85
C PHE A 5 13.39 -14.16 41.54
N PHE A 6 13.48 -15.49 41.52
CA PHE A 6 13.77 -16.25 40.32
C PHE A 6 12.64 -16.17 39.29
N THR A 7 11.38 -16.20 39.70
CA THR A 7 10.24 -16.07 38.79
C THR A 7 10.20 -14.70 38.13
N VAL A 8 10.49 -13.63 38.88
CA VAL A 8 10.56 -12.26 38.34
C VAL A 8 11.69 -12.13 37.33
N ILE A 9 12.88 -12.66 37.62
CA ILE A 9 14.02 -12.63 36.68
C ILE A 9 13.69 -13.40 35.38
N LEU A 10 13.05 -14.57 35.49
CA LEU A 10 12.68 -15.35 34.31
C LEU A 10 11.66 -14.60 33.43
N PHE A 11 10.71 -13.90 34.05
CA PHE A 11 9.73 -13.07 33.33
C PHE A 11 10.38 -11.84 32.69
N SER A 12 11.34 -11.20 33.37
CA SER A 12 12.08 -10.05 32.84
C SER A 12 12.88 -10.42 31.59
N VAL A 13 13.53 -11.58 31.55
CA VAL A 13 14.32 -12.03 30.39
C VAL A 13 13.43 -12.37 29.18
N ALA A 14 12.19 -12.82 29.42
CA ALA A 14 11.24 -13.11 28.34
C ALA A 14 10.76 -11.84 27.61
N ILE A 15 10.73 -10.68 28.27
CA ILE A 15 10.23 -9.41 27.69
C ILE A 15 11.27 -8.76 26.75
N ILE A 16 12.57 -9.05 26.92
CA ILE A 16 13.66 -8.40 26.16
C ILE A 16 13.79 -8.94 24.72
N ASN A 17 13.16 -10.08 24.41
CA ASN A 17 13.22 -10.68 23.07
C ASN A 17 12.03 -10.32 22.17
N VAL A 18 11.12 -9.43 22.60
CA VAL A 18 10.10 -8.89 21.71
C VAL A 18 10.77 -7.85 20.80
N LYS A 19 11.39 -8.32 19.71
CA LYS A 19 11.69 -7.45 18.57
C LYS A 19 10.36 -7.01 17.99
N ALA A 20 9.88 -5.84 18.40
CA ALA A 20 8.84 -5.14 17.67
C ALA A 20 9.34 -4.99 16.23
N GLN A 21 8.67 -5.67 15.29
CA GLN A 21 9.00 -5.53 13.88
C GLN A 21 8.69 -4.08 13.52
N SER A 22 9.74 -3.26 13.34
CA SER A 22 9.60 -1.84 13.06
C SER A 22 8.68 -1.66 11.85
N ALA A 23 7.64 -0.85 11.99
CA ALA A 23 6.79 -0.52 10.86
C ALA A 23 7.66 0.10 9.76
N ARG A 24 7.79 -0.59 8.61
CA ARG A 24 8.52 -0.09 7.44
C ARG A 24 7.82 1.21 7.00
N LEU A 25 8.61 2.27 6.84
CA LEU A 25 8.11 3.51 6.24
C LEU A 25 7.75 3.26 4.76
N PRO A 26 6.73 3.94 4.23
CA PRO A 26 6.41 3.82 2.81
C PRO A 26 7.58 4.32 1.95
N ASP A 27 7.77 3.73 0.78
CA ASP A 27 8.82 4.13 -0.17
C ASP A 27 8.54 5.55 -0.71
N PHE A 28 7.27 5.90 -0.88
CA PHE A 28 6.83 7.28 -1.06
C PHE A 28 5.37 7.45 -0.65
N LYS A 29 4.95 8.72 -0.56
CA LYS A 29 3.56 9.10 -0.35
C LYS A 29 3.10 9.96 -1.49
N TRP A 30 1.87 9.73 -1.92
CA TRP A 30 1.18 10.63 -2.82
C TRP A 30 -0.22 10.82 -2.26
N SER A 31 -0.62 12.08 -2.04
CA SER A 31 -1.87 12.37 -1.35
C SER A 31 -1.93 11.67 0.04
N ASN A 32 -3.09 11.18 0.47
CA ASN A 32 -3.31 10.39 1.68
C ASN A 32 -2.88 8.91 1.55
N CYS A 33 -2.23 8.55 0.44
CA CYS A 33 -1.83 7.18 0.15
C CYS A 33 -0.35 6.91 0.42
N HIS A 34 -0.09 5.71 0.91
CA HIS A 34 1.22 5.18 1.25
C HIS A 34 1.57 4.08 0.27
N TYR A 35 2.70 4.24 -0.42
CA TYR A 35 3.14 3.30 -1.44
C TYR A 35 4.29 2.44 -0.91
N TYR A 36 4.18 1.15 -1.17
CA TYR A 36 5.14 0.14 -0.76
C TYR A 36 5.55 -0.69 -1.97
N ASP A 37 6.81 -0.55 -2.38
CA ASP A 37 7.45 -1.41 -3.36
C ASP A 37 7.87 -2.70 -2.66
N MET A 38 7.23 -3.80 -3.04
CA MET A 38 7.28 -5.07 -2.33
C MET A 38 7.73 -6.20 -3.25
N GLU A 39 8.53 -7.11 -2.69
CA GLU A 39 8.85 -8.41 -3.29
C GLU A 39 7.84 -9.47 -2.85
N VAL A 40 7.67 -10.52 -3.66
CA VAL A 40 6.85 -11.68 -3.27
C VAL A 40 7.45 -12.33 -2.02
N GLY A 41 6.61 -12.53 -1.00
CA GLY A 41 6.99 -13.00 0.34
C GLY A 41 7.24 -11.87 1.34
N GLU A 42 7.42 -10.62 0.87
CA GLU A 42 7.66 -9.47 1.73
C GLU A 42 6.40 -9.09 2.53
N SER A 43 6.59 -8.56 3.74
CA SER A 43 5.51 -8.08 4.61
C SER A 43 5.80 -6.71 5.19
N ILE A 44 4.75 -5.89 5.31
CA ILE A 44 4.76 -4.59 5.98
C ILE A 44 3.64 -4.53 7.01
N PHE A 45 3.68 -3.55 7.91
CA PHE A 45 2.59 -3.23 8.81
C PHE A 45 2.00 -1.87 8.43
N PHE A 46 0.67 -1.80 8.31
CA PHE A 46 -0.06 -0.58 8.04
C PHE A 46 -1.32 -0.54 8.91
N ASN A 47 -1.48 0.53 9.71
CA ASN A 47 -2.53 0.65 10.72
C ASN A 47 -2.66 -0.62 11.60
N ASP A 48 -1.53 -1.11 12.13
CA ASP A 48 -1.43 -2.33 12.95
C ASP A 48 -1.90 -3.63 12.26
N VAL A 49 -2.15 -3.59 10.96
CA VAL A 49 -2.50 -4.75 10.14
C VAL A 49 -1.29 -5.16 9.30
N LYS A 50 -0.91 -6.44 9.39
CA LYS A 50 0.15 -7.00 8.56
C LYS A 50 -0.37 -7.18 7.13
N VAL A 51 0.38 -6.67 6.15
CA VAL A 51 0.13 -6.84 4.73
C VAL A 51 1.29 -7.61 4.11
N THR A 52 1.00 -8.70 3.41
CA THR A 52 2.00 -9.58 2.79
C THR A 52 1.66 -9.81 1.34
N LEU A 53 2.63 -9.61 0.45
CA LEU A 53 2.50 -9.99 -0.96
C LEU A 53 2.80 -11.48 -1.10
N LEU A 54 1.82 -12.30 -1.44
CA LEU A 54 1.98 -13.76 -1.47
C LEU A 54 2.38 -14.28 -2.85
N LYS A 55 1.80 -13.73 -3.91
CA LYS A 55 2.00 -14.22 -5.28
C LYS A 55 1.66 -13.12 -6.28
N ILE A 56 2.28 -13.19 -7.46
CA ILE A 56 1.85 -12.43 -8.64
C ILE A 56 1.66 -13.41 -9.80
N GLU A 57 0.56 -13.24 -10.54
CA GLU A 57 0.27 -14.00 -11.75
C GLU A 57 -0.35 -13.07 -12.80
N ASN A 58 0.38 -12.82 -13.89
CA ASN A 58 0.00 -11.81 -14.89
C ASN A 58 -0.28 -10.45 -14.22
N HIS A 59 -1.47 -9.89 -14.40
CA HIS A 59 -1.93 -8.65 -13.77
C HIS A 59 -2.59 -8.83 -12.40
N TYR A 60 -2.63 -10.06 -11.87
CA TYR A 60 -3.20 -10.37 -10.55
C TYR A 60 -2.11 -10.49 -9.49
N ASN A 61 -2.47 -10.09 -8.28
CA ASN A 61 -1.58 -10.07 -7.13
C ASN A 61 -2.36 -10.63 -5.94
N LEU A 62 -1.86 -11.71 -5.35
CA LEU A 62 -2.45 -12.29 -4.16
C LEU A 62 -1.82 -11.63 -2.94
N VAL A 63 -2.64 -10.93 -2.15
CA VAL A 63 -2.20 -10.14 -1.00
C VAL A 63 -2.92 -10.63 0.24
N LYS A 64 -2.17 -10.94 1.30
CA LYS A 64 -2.72 -11.25 2.63
C LYS A 64 -2.77 -9.98 3.47
N ILE A 65 -3.90 -9.72 4.13
CA ILE A 65 -4.13 -8.53 4.97
C ILE A 65 -4.74 -9.01 6.29
N GLY A 66 -3.92 -9.00 7.35
CA GLY A 66 -4.26 -9.69 8.59
C GLY A 66 -4.44 -11.19 8.32
N ASP A 67 -5.65 -11.69 8.51
CA ASP A 67 -6.01 -13.09 8.27
C ASP A 67 -6.67 -13.33 6.91
N ASP A 68 -7.10 -12.26 6.23
CA ASP A 68 -7.79 -12.36 4.94
C ASP A 68 -6.80 -12.39 3.78
N THR A 69 -7.20 -13.03 2.68
CA THR A 69 -6.42 -13.06 1.44
C THR A 69 -7.27 -12.53 0.30
N LEU A 70 -6.74 -11.57 -0.44
CA LEU A 70 -7.39 -10.92 -1.57
C LEU A 70 -6.58 -11.13 -2.84
N GLU A 71 -7.27 -11.42 -3.94
CA GLU A 71 -6.69 -11.33 -5.27
C GLU A 71 -7.03 -9.95 -5.84
N LEU A 72 -5.99 -9.14 -6.06
CA LEU A 72 -6.11 -7.76 -6.54
C LEU A 72 -5.50 -7.63 -7.92
N LYS A 73 -6.26 -7.06 -8.85
CA LYS A 73 -5.76 -6.67 -10.16
C LYS A 73 -5.00 -5.34 -10.05
N VAL A 74 -3.99 -5.15 -10.89
CA VAL A 74 -3.30 -3.85 -11.04
C VAL A 74 -4.31 -2.74 -11.40
N ALA A 75 -4.08 -1.52 -10.90
CA ALA A 75 -4.87 -0.31 -11.09
C ALA A 75 -5.15 -0.01 -12.58
N ARG A 76 -6.19 0.80 -12.85
CA ARG A 76 -6.99 0.87 -14.11
C ARG A 76 -7.97 -0.26 -14.29
N ARG A 77 -7.72 -1.42 -13.68
CA ARG A 77 -8.54 -2.62 -13.95
C ARG A 77 -9.35 -3.09 -12.75
N SER A 78 -9.16 -2.50 -11.57
CA SER A 78 -9.97 -2.75 -10.37
C SER A 78 -9.94 -1.57 -9.40
N PRO A 79 -11.06 -1.24 -8.74
CA PRO A 79 -11.11 -0.22 -7.70
C PRO A 79 -10.34 -0.65 -6.46
N ALA A 80 -10.04 0.32 -5.60
CA ALA A 80 -9.52 0.03 -4.27
C ALA A 80 -10.55 -0.76 -3.44
N VAL A 81 -10.06 -1.76 -2.71
CA VAL A 81 -10.88 -2.61 -1.84
C VAL A 81 -10.73 -2.14 -0.40
N SER A 82 -11.85 -1.99 0.31
CA SER A 82 -11.85 -1.66 1.73
C SER A 82 -11.88 -2.94 2.57
N ILE A 83 -10.90 -3.11 3.46
CA ILE A 83 -10.79 -4.27 4.34
C ILE A 83 -10.05 -3.92 5.64
N ARG A 84 -10.59 -4.36 6.78
CA ARG A 84 -9.99 -4.15 8.12
C ARG A 84 -9.56 -2.71 8.41
N GLY A 85 -10.40 -1.73 8.04
CA GLY A 85 -10.11 -0.32 8.27
C GLY A 85 -9.03 0.27 7.34
N ASN A 86 -8.66 -0.45 6.28
CA ASN A 86 -7.73 -0.01 5.25
C ASN A 86 -8.39 -0.03 3.87
N ARG A 87 -7.90 0.81 2.97
CA ARG A 87 -8.14 0.75 1.53
C ARG A 87 -6.87 0.33 0.85
N ILE A 88 -6.97 -0.66 -0.03
CA ILE A 88 -5.84 -1.23 -0.76
C ILE A 88 -6.11 -1.30 -2.25
N PHE A 89 -5.10 -1.01 -3.05
CA PHE A 89 -5.02 -1.44 -4.44
C PHE A 89 -3.56 -1.70 -4.84
N VAL A 90 -3.35 -2.31 -6.00
CA VAL A 90 -2.00 -2.51 -6.55
C VAL A 90 -1.81 -1.51 -7.68
N ALA A 91 -0.88 -0.56 -7.52
CA ALA A 91 -0.64 0.49 -8.50
C ALA A 91 0.04 -0.06 -9.77
N ASP A 92 0.97 -0.99 -9.60
CA ASP A 92 1.72 -1.60 -10.70
C ASP A 92 2.34 -2.94 -10.29
N ASN A 93 2.74 -3.76 -11.27
CA ASN A 93 3.52 -4.97 -11.01
C ASN A 93 4.50 -5.29 -12.16
N LYS A 94 5.48 -6.16 -11.88
CA LYS A 94 6.59 -6.44 -12.81
C LYS A 94 6.14 -7.00 -14.16
N ASN A 95 5.03 -7.75 -14.17
CA ASN A 95 4.50 -8.35 -15.39
C ASN A 95 3.83 -7.29 -16.27
N VAL A 96 3.06 -6.38 -15.67
CA VAL A 96 2.43 -5.26 -16.39
C VAL A 96 3.50 -4.29 -16.89
N LYS A 97 4.50 -3.97 -16.08
CA LYS A 97 5.69 -3.20 -16.49
C LYS A 97 6.37 -3.82 -17.70
N GLY A 98 6.58 -5.15 -17.71
CA GLY A 98 7.22 -5.86 -18.81
C GLY A 98 6.45 -5.83 -20.14
N LEU A 99 5.14 -5.54 -20.12
CA LEU A 99 4.30 -5.42 -21.32
C LEU A 99 4.24 -4.00 -21.89
N SER A 100 4.70 -3.01 -21.13
CA SER A 100 4.61 -1.59 -21.47
C SER A 100 5.96 -1.07 -21.97
N GLY A 101 5.97 -0.45 -23.14
CA GLY A 101 7.18 0.18 -23.70
C GLY A 101 7.56 1.49 -23.02
N ASN A 102 6.77 1.98 -22.05
CA ASN A 102 6.99 3.27 -21.40
C ASN A 102 7.71 3.09 -20.06
N ALA A 103 9.04 2.92 -20.13
CA ALA A 103 9.89 2.70 -18.96
C ALA A 103 9.81 3.82 -17.91
N PHE A 104 9.51 5.06 -18.32
CA PHE A 104 9.40 6.20 -17.42
C PHE A 104 8.25 6.07 -16.43
N MET A 105 7.08 5.60 -16.88
CA MET A 105 5.88 5.44 -16.05
C MET A 105 6.02 4.36 -14.97
N HIS A 106 6.95 3.42 -15.16
CA HIS A 106 7.21 2.30 -14.26
C HIS A 106 8.47 2.49 -13.40
N GLY A 107 9.02 3.71 -13.35
CA GLY A 107 10.25 4.03 -12.64
C GLY A 107 10.15 3.85 -11.12
N LEU A 108 8.94 3.89 -10.56
CA LEU A 108 8.67 3.71 -9.13
C LEU A 108 8.59 2.24 -8.71
N LEU A 109 8.47 1.32 -9.66
CA LEU A 109 8.46 -0.12 -9.41
C LEU A 109 9.87 -0.69 -9.62
N THR A 110 10.59 -0.92 -8.53
CA THR A 110 11.92 -1.54 -8.55
C THR A 110 11.88 -3.01 -8.17
N LYS A 111 10.84 -3.45 -7.46
CA LYS A 111 10.62 -4.85 -7.04
C LYS A 111 9.51 -5.51 -7.86
N ASP A 112 8.64 -6.29 -7.20
CA ASP A 112 7.65 -7.15 -7.85
C ASP A 112 6.29 -6.47 -8.01
N ALA A 113 5.80 -5.78 -6.98
CA ALA A 113 4.56 -5.02 -7.04
C ALA A 113 4.60 -3.75 -6.18
N LEU A 114 3.95 -2.71 -6.67
CA LEU A 114 3.78 -1.44 -5.98
C LEU A 114 2.40 -1.42 -5.33
N ILE A 115 2.35 -1.71 -4.04
CA ILE A 115 1.11 -1.76 -3.27
C ILE A 115 0.80 -0.37 -2.69
N CYS A 116 -0.45 0.06 -2.84
CA CYS A 116 -0.93 1.33 -2.31
C CYS A 116 -1.95 1.09 -1.20
N LEU A 117 -1.76 1.79 -0.08
CA LEU A 117 -2.57 1.68 1.13
C LEU A 117 -3.02 3.06 1.62
N CYS A 118 -4.26 3.14 2.08
CA CYS A 118 -4.82 4.32 2.73
C CYS A 118 -5.72 3.87 3.91
N LYS A 119 -5.92 4.74 4.91
CA LYS A 119 -6.87 4.45 5.99
C LYS A 119 -8.30 4.49 5.46
N ALA A 120 -9.13 3.52 5.83
CA ALA A 120 -10.55 3.56 5.49
C ALA A 120 -11.22 4.79 6.13
N GLY A 121 -12.10 5.44 5.37
CA GLY A 121 -12.76 6.69 5.79
C GLY A 121 -11.95 7.97 5.54
N VAL A 122 -10.68 7.88 5.13
CA VAL A 122 -9.90 9.04 4.67
C VAL A 122 -9.85 9.02 3.14
N PRO A 123 -10.35 10.04 2.42
CA PRO A 123 -10.28 10.12 0.95
C PRO A 123 -8.87 9.80 0.46
N MET A 124 -8.75 8.94 -0.55
CA MET A 124 -7.43 8.57 -1.06
C MET A 124 -6.75 9.76 -1.75
N LEU A 125 -7.55 10.65 -2.35
CA LEU A 125 -7.11 11.98 -2.78
C LEU A 125 -7.35 13.03 -1.68
N ASP A 126 -6.33 13.84 -1.40
CA ASP A 126 -6.38 15.00 -0.52
C ASP A 126 -6.94 16.19 -1.30
N THR A 127 -8.26 16.37 -1.18
CA THR A 127 -9.00 17.42 -1.90
C THR A 127 -8.63 18.83 -1.47
N ASP A 128 -7.94 19.00 -0.33
CA ASP A 128 -7.47 20.32 0.11
C ASP A 128 -6.19 20.74 -0.63
N ARG A 129 -5.42 19.76 -1.13
CA ARG A 129 -4.19 19.99 -1.92
C ARG A 129 -4.41 19.95 -3.42
N TYR A 130 -5.46 19.25 -3.86
CA TYR A 130 -5.72 18.97 -5.28
C TYR A 130 -7.12 19.45 -5.68
N ILE A 131 -7.17 20.43 -6.59
CA ILE A 131 -8.39 21.14 -6.97
C ILE A 131 -8.59 20.92 -8.50
N PHE A 132 -9.59 20.13 -8.91
CA PHE A 132 -10.07 19.85 -10.29
C PHE A 132 -9.36 18.84 -11.23
N PRO A 133 -10.14 18.16 -12.11
CA PRO A 133 -11.37 17.41 -11.85
C PRO A 133 -10.99 15.98 -11.44
N VAL A 134 -11.41 15.60 -10.24
CA VAL A 134 -11.13 14.28 -9.69
C VAL A 134 -12.30 13.40 -10.09
N CYS A 135 -12.06 12.38 -10.92
CA CYS A 135 -13.03 11.32 -11.19
C CYS A 135 -13.73 10.94 -9.88
N PHE A 136 -15.04 10.70 -9.89
CA PHE A 136 -15.91 10.43 -8.72
C PHE A 136 -15.50 9.21 -7.84
N ASN A 137 -14.31 8.66 -8.07
CA ASN A 137 -13.72 7.49 -7.45
C ASN A 137 -12.33 7.80 -6.85
N ASP A 138 -12.19 8.95 -6.17
CA ASP A 138 -10.95 9.42 -5.53
C ASP A 138 -9.74 9.57 -6.49
N GLY A 139 -9.94 9.63 -7.81
CA GLY A 139 -8.84 9.71 -8.78
C GLY A 139 -8.10 8.39 -9.05
N PHE A 140 -8.63 7.24 -8.58
CA PHE A 140 -7.98 5.92 -8.72
C PHE A 140 -8.78 4.92 -9.58
N LEU A 141 -9.99 5.27 -10.03
CA LEU A 141 -10.70 4.51 -11.06
C LEU A 141 -10.58 5.27 -12.39
N TRP A 142 -10.09 4.60 -13.42
CA TRP A 142 -9.94 5.18 -14.74
C TRP A 142 -10.95 4.52 -15.68
N SER A 143 -12.05 5.22 -15.99
CA SER A 143 -12.93 4.81 -17.10
C SER A 143 -12.27 5.20 -18.42
N SER A 144 -12.43 4.38 -19.46
CA SER A 144 -11.87 4.66 -20.79
C SER A 144 -12.50 5.86 -21.50
N GLU A 145 -13.54 6.44 -20.92
CA GLU A 145 -14.32 7.55 -21.49
C GLU A 145 -14.00 8.91 -20.87
N GLU A 146 -13.29 8.94 -19.73
CA GLU A 146 -12.88 10.20 -19.13
C GLU A 146 -11.49 10.60 -19.65
N GLU A 147 -11.45 11.69 -20.43
CA GLU A 147 -10.26 12.51 -20.66
C GLU A 147 -9.80 13.14 -19.33
N SER A 148 -9.41 12.29 -18.38
CA SER A 148 -8.96 12.65 -17.06
C SER A 148 -7.44 12.84 -17.13
N TYR A 149 -7.03 14.09 -16.99
CA TYR A 149 -5.63 14.49 -16.92
C TYR A 149 -4.90 13.63 -15.88
N MET A 150 -3.76 13.06 -16.27
CA MET A 150 -3.02 12.04 -15.53
C MET A 150 -2.50 12.52 -14.16
N PHE A 151 -2.50 13.83 -13.91
CA PHE A 151 -2.02 14.45 -12.69
C PHE A 151 -2.91 15.63 -12.30
N SER A 152 -3.33 15.66 -11.04
CA SER A 152 -3.88 16.85 -10.39
C SER A 152 -2.76 17.86 -10.15
N PHE A 153 -2.99 19.12 -10.50
CA PHE A 153 -2.06 20.20 -10.18
C PHE A 153 -2.10 20.49 -8.67
N PRO A 154 -0.94 20.77 -8.03
CA PRO A 154 -0.94 21.37 -6.69
C PRO A 154 -1.69 22.71 -6.75
N GLY A 155 -2.66 22.90 -5.84
CA GLY A 155 -3.47 24.12 -5.79
C GLY A 155 -2.67 25.37 -5.42
N ASP A 156 -1.50 25.19 -4.83
CA ASP A 156 -0.47 26.17 -4.57
C ASP A 156 0.53 26.17 -5.74
N GLY A 157 0.45 27.16 -6.64
CA GLY A 157 1.25 27.26 -7.85
C GLY A 157 2.77 27.45 -7.65
N GLN A 158 3.43 26.55 -6.92
CA GLN A 158 4.87 26.48 -6.77
C GLN A 158 5.42 25.33 -7.61
N ASN A 159 6.12 25.71 -8.69
CA ASN A 159 6.99 24.84 -9.48
C ASN A 159 8.31 24.58 -8.76
#